data_AF-A0A256KD86-F1
#
_entry.id   AF-A0A256KD86-F1
#
_cell.length_a   1.000
_cell.length_b   1.000
_cell.length_c   1.000
_cell.angle_alpha   90.00
_cell.angle_beta   90.00
_cell.angle_gamma   90.00
#
_symmetry.space_group_name_H-M   'P 1'
#
loop_
_entity.id
_entity.type
_entity.pdbx_description
1 polymer ?
#
loop_
_entity_poly.entity_id
_entity_poly.type
_entity_poly.pdbx_seq_one_letter_code
_entity_poly.pdbx_strand_id
1 'polypeptide(L)'
;MTMDHFPEAINATPDPTLVVDGDGVVHAGTPSVETVFGLDPDDLSGRAIGDVFEDPTELDWGRVASPPSVADRDGGEAGAAGDAEGVAPGGAEGSAPGDGEESAPLSGEEARAERDGSRHDVTALIETTRAGEARSMADGFELAVRRGDGVLVPVRVSVGPFEIGGDPYAVVTAIDVTNERTRRLALQRRTKTLESLHEATRELLKTTDRETAAEAAVSYVDDVLGHPIAAIWLYDERENALEPIVWTDTADDVVGEHPTFAADEPSITWEVFESGEPTYVADVHDDPDRHSDDATIRSELVVPLGRYGVLNVGATAPKAFDDSDLAVARIWAATVTMVLVRIERERQLRRREAEIARERDRLEEFASLVSHDLRSPLNVATGNLEIVTERLAEESVDVEELGAVERSLDRMDVLIEDLLALARQGASIDETEPVALPDLVAECWETVDTESATIAVETDAVVAADRSRLRQALENLIANAVAHAGPDVAVTVGALDDGFYLEDDGPGVDPEDRGEVFEAGVTTDHDGTGFGLKIVAEVAEAHGWAVELAESEAGGARFEFRGVDLDPGDG
;
A
#
# COMPACT_ATOMS: atom_id res chain seq x y z
N MET A 1 -36.93 57.78 23.39
CA MET A 1 -37.80 56.60 23.57
C MET A 1 -37.78 56.32 25.06
N THR A 2 -38.93 56.42 25.74
CA THR A 2 -39.04 56.07 27.17
C THR A 2 -38.98 54.55 27.32
N MET A 3 -38.44 54.05 28.45
CA MET A 3 -38.30 52.61 28.74
C MET A 3 -39.59 51.80 28.49
N ASP A 4 -40.76 52.43 28.65
CA ASP A 4 -42.09 51.83 28.42
C ASP A 4 -42.36 51.31 26.99
N HIS A 5 -41.59 51.74 25.98
CA HIS A 5 -41.78 51.31 24.56
C HIS A 5 -40.71 50.34 24.05
N PHE A 6 -39.70 50.00 24.87
CA PHE A 6 -38.59 49.15 24.46
C PHE A 6 -38.91 47.64 24.42
N PRO A 7 -39.73 47.08 25.32
CA PRO A 7 -40.12 45.66 25.27
C PRO A 7 -40.77 45.29 23.93
N GLU A 8 -41.61 46.16 23.38
CA GLU A 8 -42.29 45.92 22.08
C GLU A 8 -41.32 45.88 20.89
N ALA A 9 -40.22 46.64 20.94
CA ALA A 9 -39.26 46.73 19.83
C ALA A 9 -38.30 45.54 19.78
N ILE A 10 -37.91 45.00 20.93
CA ILE A 10 -36.98 43.86 21.04
C ILE A 10 -37.70 42.54 20.80
N ASN A 11 -38.99 42.44 21.11
CA ASN A 11 -39.84 41.28 20.82
C ASN A 11 -39.95 40.90 19.32
N ALA A 12 -39.46 41.77 18.41
CA ALA A 12 -39.33 41.46 16.99
C ALA A 12 -38.04 40.68 16.63
N THR A 13 -37.12 40.52 17.58
CA THR A 13 -35.85 39.80 17.40
C THR A 13 -36.08 38.31 17.63
N PRO A 14 -35.71 37.42 16.69
CA PRO A 14 -35.93 35.98 16.84
C PRO A 14 -35.00 35.36 17.89
N ASP A 15 -33.86 35.98 18.16
CA ASP A 15 -32.83 35.45 19.04
C ASP A 15 -33.15 35.67 20.53
N PRO A 16 -32.66 34.80 21.42
CA PRO A 16 -32.79 34.95 22.87
C PRO A 16 -31.91 36.12 23.36
N THR A 17 -32.54 37.23 23.72
CA THR A 17 -31.87 38.51 23.95
C THR A 17 -32.34 39.16 25.24
N LEU A 18 -31.40 39.67 26.04
CA LEU A 18 -31.60 40.42 27.27
C LEU A 18 -31.15 41.88 27.08
N VAL A 19 -31.87 42.82 27.68
CA VAL A 19 -31.47 44.22 27.82
C VAL A 19 -30.91 44.42 29.22
N VAL A 20 -29.69 44.92 29.30
CA VAL A 20 -28.96 45.10 30.55
C VAL A 20 -28.53 46.56 30.64
N ASP A 21 -28.62 47.18 31.81
CA ASP A 21 -28.10 48.53 32.02
C ASP A 21 -26.59 48.55 32.28
N GLY A 22 -26.01 49.75 32.39
CA GLY A 22 -24.59 49.95 32.68
C GLY A 22 -24.13 49.49 34.06
N ASP A 23 -25.03 49.10 34.97
CA ASP A 23 -24.69 48.48 36.26
C ASP A 23 -24.66 46.95 36.17
N GLY A 24 -25.20 46.37 35.09
CA GLY A 24 -25.26 44.95 34.82
C GLY A 24 -26.60 44.31 35.21
N VAL A 25 -27.67 45.09 35.39
CA VAL A 25 -29.00 44.60 35.77
C VAL A 25 -29.88 44.39 34.54
N VAL A 26 -30.53 43.23 34.46
CA VAL A 26 -31.45 42.87 33.37
C VAL A 26 -32.76 43.65 33.53
N HIS A 27 -33.22 44.34 32.50
CA HIS A 27 -34.48 45.09 32.49
C HIS A 27 -35.58 44.41 31.70
N ALA A 28 -35.24 43.74 30.60
CA ALA A 28 -36.18 43.09 29.70
C ALA A 28 -35.52 41.93 28.96
N GLY A 29 -36.33 40.98 28.48
CA GLY A 29 -35.89 39.89 27.61
C GLY A 29 -36.89 39.60 26.49
N THR A 30 -36.42 39.03 25.37
CA THR A 30 -37.31 38.50 24.33
C THR A 30 -38.04 37.26 24.83
N PRO A 31 -39.24 36.92 24.30
CA PRO A 31 -39.90 35.65 24.61
C PRO A 31 -39.01 34.42 24.33
N SER A 32 -38.11 34.53 23.34
CA SER A 32 -37.16 33.48 22.99
C SER A 32 -36.17 33.12 24.12
N VAL A 33 -35.98 33.97 25.14
CA VAL A 33 -35.12 33.64 26.31
C VAL A 33 -35.64 32.45 27.09
N GLU A 34 -36.95 32.19 27.10
CA GLU A 34 -37.53 31.01 27.77
C GLU A 34 -36.98 29.70 27.18
N THR A 35 -36.60 29.68 25.90
CA THR A 35 -36.04 28.48 25.25
C THR A 35 -34.64 28.12 25.76
N VAL A 36 -33.84 29.12 26.15
CA VAL A 36 -32.46 28.93 26.61
C VAL A 36 -32.38 28.90 28.14
N PHE A 37 -33.08 29.82 28.81
CA PHE A 37 -33.04 30.01 30.27
C PHE A 37 -34.15 29.22 30.99
N GLY A 38 -35.20 28.78 30.30
CA GLY A 38 -36.34 28.08 30.92
C GLY A 38 -37.04 28.88 32.01
N LEU A 39 -36.95 30.20 31.94
CA LEU A 39 -37.58 31.17 32.82
C LEU A 39 -38.33 32.18 31.96
N ASP A 40 -39.46 32.68 32.46
CA ASP A 40 -40.18 33.76 31.82
C ASP A 40 -39.29 35.03 31.79
N PRO A 41 -39.31 35.84 30.71
CA PRO A 41 -38.56 37.10 30.66
C PRO A 41 -38.77 38.01 31.88
N ASP A 42 -39.97 38.01 32.47
CA ASP A 42 -40.28 38.81 33.66
C ASP A 42 -39.55 38.28 34.92
N ASP A 43 -39.28 36.97 35.00
CA ASP A 43 -38.54 36.36 36.11
C ASP A 43 -37.03 36.65 36.06
N LEU A 44 -36.52 37.04 34.90
CA LEU A 44 -35.13 37.46 34.67
C LEU A 44 -34.94 38.97 34.92
N SER A 45 -36.00 39.76 34.82
CA SER A 45 -35.96 41.21 35.07
C SER A 45 -35.59 41.50 36.54
N GLY A 46 -34.69 42.45 36.75
CA GLY A 46 -34.14 42.84 38.05
C GLY A 46 -32.99 41.98 38.57
N ARG A 47 -32.58 40.91 37.87
CA ARG A 47 -31.40 40.11 38.22
C ARG A 47 -30.11 40.75 37.69
N ALA A 48 -29.00 40.56 38.39
CA ALA A 48 -27.70 40.89 37.82
C ALA A 48 -27.31 39.86 36.76
N ILE A 49 -26.71 40.31 35.66
CA ILE A 49 -26.28 39.43 34.56
C ILE A 49 -25.28 38.35 35.03
N GLY A 50 -24.50 38.64 36.07
CA GLY A 50 -23.59 37.68 36.71
C GLY A 50 -24.30 36.55 37.47
N ASP A 51 -25.56 36.71 37.84
CA ASP A 51 -26.36 35.66 38.49
C ASP A 51 -27.14 34.81 37.46
N VAL A 52 -27.06 35.18 36.18
CA VAL A 52 -27.81 34.59 35.07
C VAL A 52 -26.92 33.68 34.21
N PHE A 53 -25.62 33.98 34.13
CA PHE A 53 -24.62 33.17 33.45
C PHE A 53 -23.64 32.56 34.45
N GLU A 54 -23.12 31.38 34.13
CA GLU A 54 -22.15 30.63 34.94
C GLU A 54 -20.88 30.35 34.12
N ASP A 55 -19.71 30.35 34.77
CA ASP A 55 -18.44 30.00 34.14
C ASP A 55 -18.39 28.49 33.88
N PRO A 56 -18.28 28.02 32.63
CA PRO A 56 -18.33 26.62 32.29
C PRO A 56 -17.16 25.79 32.83
N THR A 57 -16.06 26.42 33.23
CA THR A 57 -14.85 25.75 33.74
C THR A 57 -14.99 25.33 35.21
N GLU A 58 -15.92 25.94 35.96
CA GLU A 58 -16.17 25.67 37.37
C GLU A 58 -17.35 24.71 37.62
N LEU A 59 -17.98 24.22 36.55
CA LEU A 59 -19.25 23.47 36.62
C LEU A 59 -19.09 21.97 36.46
N ASP A 60 -19.87 21.23 37.24
CA ASP A 60 -20.13 19.80 37.03
C ASP A 60 -21.26 19.62 36.01
N TRP A 61 -20.89 19.11 34.84
CA TRP A 61 -21.79 18.90 33.70
C TRP A 61 -22.63 17.60 33.80
N GLY A 62 -22.67 16.91 34.95
CA GLY A 62 -23.38 15.64 35.15
C GLY A 62 -24.89 15.59 34.77
N ARG A 63 -25.52 16.72 34.46
CA ARG A 63 -26.85 16.83 33.82
C ARG A 63 -26.84 17.83 32.65
N VAL A 64 -26.21 17.45 31.54
CA VAL A 64 -26.30 18.22 30.27
C VAL A 64 -27.64 17.94 29.60
N ALA A 65 -28.23 18.97 28.98
CA ALA A 65 -29.33 18.77 28.03
C ALA A 65 -28.91 17.77 26.95
N SER A 66 -29.58 16.63 26.87
CA SER A 66 -29.49 15.77 25.69
C SER A 66 -30.24 16.46 24.55
N PRO A 67 -29.74 16.41 23.29
CA PRO A 67 -30.50 16.93 22.17
C PRO A 67 -31.88 16.26 22.12
N PRO A 68 -32.95 16.96 21.72
CA PRO A 68 -34.21 16.29 21.44
C PRO A 68 -33.93 15.19 20.42
N SER A 69 -34.27 13.96 20.77
CA SER A 69 -34.08 12.82 19.88
C SER A 69 -34.84 13.10 18.57
N VAL A 70 -34.23 12.75 17.44
CA VAL A 70 -34.87 12.83 16.12
C VAL A 70 -36.07 11.86 15.99
N ALA A 71 -36.41 11.14 17.06
CA ALA A 71 -37.49 10.14 17.09
C ALA A 71 -38.91 10.72 17.23
N ASP A 72 -39.09 12.01 17.53
CA ASP A 72 -40.44 12.60 17.70
C ASP A 72 -41.15 12.98 16.38
N ARG A 73 -40.85 12.32 15.26
CA ARG A 73 -41.60 12.49 14.01
C ARG A 73 -42.28 11.25 13.45
N ASP A 74 -42.10 10.07 14.01
CA ASP A 74 -42.90 8.91 13.65
C ASP A 74 -43.36 8.16 14.90
N GLY A 75 -44.66 8.28 15.19
CA GLY A 75 -45.31 7.57 16.27
C GLY A 75 -45.45 6.08 15.98
N GLY A 76 -45.10 5.24 16.96
CA GLY A 76 -45.28 3.80 16.88
C GLY A 76 -44.78 3.05 18.12
N GLU A 77 -45.56 3.15 19.21
CA GLU A 77 -45.74 2.21 20.33
C GLU A 77 -44.59 1.32 20.89
N ALA A 78 -44.47 1.42 22.23
CA ALA A 78 -43.97 0.46 23.24
C ALA A 78 -42.44 0.30 23.39
N GLY A 79 -41.85 0.31 24.59
CA GLY A 79 -42.35 0.43 25.95
C GLY A 79 -41.22 0.19 26.97
N ALA A 80 -41.21 1.02 28.02
CA ALA A 80 -40.63 0.83 29.37
C ALA A 80 -39.13 0.52 29.58
N ALA A 81 -38.50 1.51 30.21
CA ALA A 81 -37.20 1.61 30.85
C ALA A 81 -36.81 0.52 31.87
N GLY A 82 -35.50 0.41 32.09
CA GLY A 82 -34.87 -0.04 33.33
C GLY A 82 -33.45 0.54 33.44
N ASP A 83 -33.20 1.27 34.52
CA ASP A 83 -32.03 2.13 34.80
C ASP A 83 -30.68 1.39 34.95
N ALA A 84 -29.56 2.08 34.64
CA ALA A 84 -28.23 1.70 35.10
C ALA A 84 -27.34 2.95 35.35
N GLU A 85 -26.87 3.05 36.59
CA GLU A 85 -26.02 4.10 37.16
C GLU A 85 -24.57 4.03 36.63
N GLY A 86 -23.99 5.19 36.31
CA GLY A 86 -22.60 5.33 35.87
C GLY A 86 -21.63 5.55 37.03
N VAL A 87 -20.53 4.79 37.03
CA VAL A 87 -19.39 4.92 37.94
C VAL A 87 -18.25 5.65 37.21
N ALA A 88 -17.68 6.69 37.84
CA ALA A 88 -16.53 7.45 37.36
C ALA A 88 -15.20 6.95 37.96
N PRO A 89 -14.05 7.04 37.25
CA PRO A 89 -12.74 6.84 37.87
C PRO A 89 -12.06 8.19 38.24
N GLY A 90 -11.36 8.16 39.38
CA GLY A 90 -10.74 9.29 40.05
C GLY A 90 -9.38 9.73 39.51
N GLY A 91 -9.05 11.00 39.77
CA GLY A 91 -7.80 11.66 39.39
C GLY A 91 -6.64 11.44 40.35
N ALA A 92 -5.43 11.71 39.85
CA ALA A 92 -4.17 11.71 40.59
C ALA A 92 -3.60 13.13 40.69
N GLU A 93 -3.16 13.49 41.89
CA GLU A 93 -2.54 14.76 42.27
C GLU A 93 -1.06 14.84 41.87
N GLY A 94 -0.59 16.04 41.52
CA GLY A 94 0.83 16.33 41.30
C GLY A 94 1.16 17.81 41.55
N SER A 95 2.00 18.05 42.56
CA SER A 95 2.35 19.33 43.18
C SER A 95 3.23 20.28 42.34
N ALA A 96 3.03 21.59 42.57
CA ALA A 96 3.90 22.69 42.13
C ALA A 96 5.19 22.84 42.98
N PRO A 97 6.16 23.67 42.51
CA PRO A 97 6.52 24.86 43.31
C PRO A 97 6.93 26.13 42.51
N GLY A 98 6.45 27.30 42.99
CA GLY A 98 7.26 28.44 43.47
C GLY A 98 8.10 29.34 42.53
N ASP A 99 7.49 30.47 42.15
CA ASP A 99 7.95 31.88 42.09
C ASP A 99 9.30 32.34 41.50
N GLY A 100 9.22 33.36 40.63
CA GLY A 100 10.29 34.31 40.30
C GLY A 100 9.98 35.22 39.09
N GLU A 101 9.35 36.38 39.34
CA GLU A 101 9.04 37.42 38.35
C GLU A 101 10.30 38.08 37.72
N GLU A 102 10.29 38.28 36.41
CA GLU A 102 10.81 39.52 35.80
C GLU A 102 10.08 39.80 34.46
N SER A 103 9.39 40.94 34.43
CA SER A 103 8.48 41.40 33.38
C SER A 103 9.19 41.83 32.09
N ALA A 104 8.82 41.20 30.97
CA ALA A 104 9.12 41.62 29.59
C ALA A 104 7.79 41.98 28.87
N PRO A 105 7.78 42.84 27.84
CA PRO A 105 6.53 43.22 27.17
C PRO A 105 5.97 42.02 26.39
N LEU A 106 4.70 41.69 26.64
CA LEU A 106 4.00 40.51 26.14
C LEU A 106 4.03 40.40 24.62
N SER A 107 4.28 39.19 24.14
CA SER A 107 4.27 38.81 22.73
C SER A 107 2.83 38.54 22.23
N GLY A 108 2.59 38.63 20.91
CA GLY A 108 1.25 38.51 20.33
C GLY A 108 0.54 37.15 20.50
N GLU A 109 1.23 36.13 21.01
CA GLU A 109 0.64 34.83 21.41
C GLU A 109 0.04 34.87 22.83
N GLU A 110 0.65 35.59 23.77
CA GLU A 110 0.12 35.76 25.14
C GLU A 110 -1.13 36.64 25.16
N ALA A 111 -1.18 37.68 24.32
CA ALA A 111 -2.40 38.50 24.13
C ALA A 111 -3.56 37.73 23.46
N ARG A 112 -3.28 36.62 22.76
CA ARG A 112 -4.30 35.69 22.24
C ARG A 112 -4.75 34.69 23.29
N ALA A 113 -3.84 34.22 24.15
CA ALA A 113 -4.15 33.32 25.27
C ALA A 113 -4.97 34.03 26.39
N GLU A 114 -4.64 35.28 26.74
CA GLU A 114 -5.46 36.09 27.67
C GLU A 114 -6.87 36.36 27.11
N ARG A 115 -6.99 36.56 25.79
CA ARG A 115 -8.28 36.72 25.11
C ARG A 115 -9.12 35.45 25.13
N ASP A 116 -8.51 34.27 25.16
CA ASP A 116 -9.23 32.97 25.15
C ASP A 116 -9.71 32.56 26.56
N GLY A 117 -8.93 32.86 27.61
CA GLY A 117 -9.34 32.68 29.01
C GLY A 117 -10.53 33.58 29.39
N SER A 118 -10.54 34.83 28.91
CA SER A 118 -11.65 35.78 29.13
C SER A 118 -12.96 35.38 28.44
N ARG A 119 -12.97 34.43 27.47
CA ARG A 119 -14.21 34.00 26.80
C ARG A 119 -15.10 33.15 27.68
N HIS A 120 -14.56 32.49 28.68
CA HIS A 120 -15.30 31.61 29.58
C HIS A 120 -15.64 32.28 30.92
N ASP A 121 -15.19 33.52 31.13
CA ASP A 121 -15.34 34.26 32.39
C ASP A 121 -16.56 35.18 32.39
N VAL A 122 -17.47 34.95 33.33
CA VAL A 122 -18.67 35.79 33.54
C VAL A 122 -18.30 37.20 34.02
N THR A 123 -17.20 37.34 34.77
CA THR A 123 -16.69 38.65 35.21
C THR A 123 -16.32 39.53 34.02
N ALA A 124 -15.66 38.95 33.03
CA ALA A 124 -15.33 39.64 31.79
C ALA A 124 -16.57 40.05 30.97
N LEU A 125 -17.65 39.27 31.01
CA LEU A 125 -18.95 39.65 30.43
C LEU A 125 -19.54 40.89 31.12
N ILE A 126 -19.49 40.92 32.47
CA ILE A 126 -19.96 42.06 33.26
C ILE A 126 -19.14 43.31 32.93
N GLU A 127 -17.81 43.21 32.93
CA GLU A 127 -16.92 44.33 32.63
C GLU A 127 -17.12 44.87 31.22
N THR A 128 -17.26 43.98 30.22
CA THR A 128 -17.53 44.37 28.82
C THR A 128 -18.85 45.12 28.70
N THR A 129 -19.89 44.67 29.42
CA THR A 129 -21.21 45.31 29.46
C THR A 129 -21.13 46.70 30.12
N ARG A 130 -20.43 46.82 31.25
CA ARG A 130 -20.23 48.10 31.97
C ARG A 130 -19.37 49.09 31.19
N ALA A 131 -18.36 48.62 30.49
CA ALA A 131 -17.47 49.43 29.68
C ALA A 131 -18.14 49.93 28.39
N GLY A 132 -19.31 49.40 28.02
CA GLY A 132 -19.98 49.71 26.77
C GLY A 132 -19.22 49.19 25.55
N GLU A 133 -18.53 48.06 25.70
CA GLU A 133 -17.76 47.43 24.63
C GLU A 133 -18.61 46.42 23.84
N ALA A 134 -18.42 46.41 22.52
CA ALA A 134 -19.12 45.47 21.65
C ALA A 134 -18.32 44.18 21.47
N ARG A 135 -18.97 43.02 21.61
CA ARG A 135 -18.44 41.72 21.21
C ARG A 135 -19.45 41.00 20.31
N SER A 136 -19.02 40.67 19.09
CA SER A 136 -19.83 39.94 18.12
C SER A 136 -20.00 38.47 18.55
N MET A 137 -20.93 37.73 17.92
CA MET A 137 -21.03 36.27 18.16
C MET A 137 -19.77 35.49 17.80
N ALA A 138 -18.98 35.92 16.81
CA ALA A 138 -17.74 35.21 16.41
C ALA A 138 -16.64 35.32 17.49
N ASP A 139 -16.62 36.44 18.21
CA ASP A 139 -15.66 36.77 19.28
C ASP A 139 -16.31 36.80 20.67
N GLY A 140 -17.52 36.25 20.77
CA GLY A 140 -18.36 36.28 21.95
C GLY A 140 -17.87 35.33 23.04
N PHE A 141 -18.51 35.40 24.19
CA PHE A 141 -18.23 34.54 25.33
C PHE A 141 -18.83 33.14 25.11
N GLU A 142 -18.19 32.12 25.65
CA GLU A 142 -18.69 30.76 25.72
C GLU A 142 -18.98 30.46 27.20
N LEU A 143 -20.24 30.58 27.60
CA LEU A 143 -20.68 30.50 29.00
C LEU A 143 -21.69 29.35 29.18
N ALA A 144 -22.16 29.16 30.40
CA ALA A 144 -23.27 28.27 30.71
C ALA A 144 -24.46 29.05 31.26
N VAL A 145 -25.66 28.52 31.05
CA VAL A 145 -26.89 28.96 31.67
C VAL A 145 -27.51 27.77 32.39
N ARG A 146 -27.96 27.99 33.62
CA ARG A 146 -28.77 27.02 34.35
C ARG A 146 -30.24 27.29 34.08
N ARG A 147 -30.86 26.37 33.37
CA ARG A 147 -32.27 26.43 33.04
C ARG A 147 -33.13 26.29 34.32
N GLY A 148 -34.36 26.82 34.32
CA GLY A 148 -35.27 26.75 35.46
C GLY A 148 -35.57 25.33 36.00
N ASP A 149 -35.34 24.29 35.20
CA ASP A 149 -35.43 22.86 35.59
C ASP A 149 -34.11 22.28 36.16
N GLY A 150 -33.07 23.10 36.28
CA GLY A 150 -31.75 22.76 36.81
C GLY A 150 -30.76 22.21 35.78
N VAL A 151 -31.15 22.08 34.50
CA VAL A 151 -30.28 21.58 33.42
C VAL A 151 -29.28 22.67 33.01
N LEU A 152 -28.02 22.29 32.83
CA LEU A 152 -26.99 23.20 32.31
C LEU A 152 -27.01 23.21 30.78
N VAL A 153 -27.07 24.42 30.22
CA VAL A 153 -27.08 24.68 28.78
C VAL A 153 -25.84 25.50 28.41
N PRO A 154 -24.92 24.99 27.58
CA PRO A 154 -23.82 25.78 27.05
C PRO A 154 -24.36 26.82 26.07
N VAL A 155 -23.94 28.08 26.24
CA VAL A 155 -24.39 29.21 25.42
C VAL A 155 -23.22 30.00 24.86
N ARG A 156 -23.40 30.54 23.66
CA ARG A 156 -22.52 31.57 23.09
C ARG A 156 -23.17 32.94 23.27
N VAL A 157 -22.44 33.89 23.83
CA VAL A 157 -22.98 35.20 24.25
C VAL A 157 -22.31 36.34 23.51
N SER A 158 -23.10 37.22 22.90
CA SER A 158 -22.64 38.46 22.28
C SER A 158 -23.16 39.69 23.02
N VAL A 159 -22.40 40.78 23.01
CA VAL A 159 -22.73 42.04 23.68
C VAL A 159 -22.77 43.18 22.66
N GLY A 160 -23.90 43.86 22.57
CA GLY A 160 -24.11 45.04 21.73
C GLY A 160 -24.47 46.28 22.56
N PRO A 161 -23.53 47.21 22.81
CA PRO A 161 -23.77 48.40 23.62
C PRO A 161 -24.62 49.43 22.88
N PHE A 162 -25.43 50.19 23.62
CA PHE A 162 -26.24 51.30 23.12
C PHE A 162 -26.61 52.27 24.26
N GLU A 163 -27.22 53.42 23.94
CA GLU A 163 -27.60 54.42 24.95
C GLU A 163 -29.10 54.76 24.86
N ILE A 164 -29.75 54.93 26.01
CA ILE A 164 -31.11 55.48 26.11
C ILE A 164 -31.05 56.73 26.98
N GLY A 165 -31.40 57.90 26.43
CA GLY A 165 -31.47 59.13 27.24
C GLY A 165 -30.14 59.62 27.81
N GLY A 166 -29.00 59.08 27.34
CA GLY A 166 -27.67 59.36 27.87
C GLY A 166 -27.17 58.32 28.88
N ASP A 167 -28.00 57.34 29.24
CA ASP A 167 -27.63 56.23 30.11
C ASP A 167 -27.18 55.01 29.27
N PRO A 168 -26.09 54.33 29.66
CA PRO A 168 -25.56 53.17 28.93
C PRO A 168 -26.39 51.91 29.17
N TYR A 169 -26.61 51.15 28.08
CA TYR A 169 -27.26 49.85 28.06
C TYR A 169 -26.52 48.89 27.13
N ALA A 170 -26.80 47.59 27.26
CA ALA A 170 -26.30 46.55 26.39
C ALA A 170 -27.41 45.56 26.00
N VAL A 171 -27.36 45.13 24.75
CA VAL A 171 -28.12 44.00 24.23
C VAL A 171 -27.24 42.77 24.36
N VAL A 172 -27.62 41.83 25.22
CA VAL A 172 -26.90 40.58 25.45
C VAL A 172 -27.69 39.44 24.83
N THR A 173 -27.15 38.84 23.78
CA THR A 173 -27.81 37.71 23.09
C THR A 173 -27.10 36.43 23.46
N ALA A 174 -27.84 35.41 23.88
CA ALA A 174 -27.33 34.11 24.29
C ALA A 174 -27.93 33.00 23.42
N ILE A 175 -27.10 32.28 22.66
CA ILE A 175 -27.52 31.20 21.78
C ILE A 175 -27.12 29.86 22.39
N ASP A 176 -28.05 28.94 22.53
CA ASP A 176 -27.79 27.54 22.90
C ASP A 176 -26.92 26.86 21.82
N VAL A 177 -25.75 26.37 22.23
CA VAL A 177 -24.78 25.68 21.36
C VAL A 177 -24.67 24.18 21.64
N THR A 178 -25.61 23.60 22.39
CA THR A 178 -25.64 22.16 22.75
C THR A 178 -25.55 21.26 21.52
N ASN A 179 -26.37 21.54 20.50
CA ASN A 179 -26.38 20.77 19.26
C ASN A 179 -25.09 20.93 18.44
N GLU A 180 -24.55 22.16 18.37
CA GLU A 180 -23.30 22.46 17.68
C GLU A 180 -22.12 21.72 18.35
N ARG A 181 -22.04 21.79 19.67
CA ARG A 181 -20.98 21.16 20.48
C ARG A 181 -21.03 19.63 20.39
N THR A 182 -22.22 19.03 20.52
CA THR A 182 -22.41 17.58 20.37
C THR A 182 -21.99 17.10 18.97
N ARG A 183 -22.41 17.81 17.91
CA ARG A 183 -22.03 17.46 16.54
C ARG A 183 -20.52 17.60 16.29
N ARG A 184 -19.89 18.65 16.83
CA ARG A 184 -18.45 18.87 16.72
C ARG A 184 -17.66 17.74 17.39
N LEU A 185 -18.04 17.35 18.61
CA LEU A 185 -17.42 16.24 19.32
C LEU A 185 -17.61 14.91 18.59
N ALA A 186 -18.80 14.64 18.07
CA ALA A 186 -19.07 13.44 17.27
C ALA A 186 -18.21 13.40 15.99
N LEU A 187 -18.05 14.55 15.31
CA LEU A 187 -17.19 14.65 14.14
C LEU A 187 -15.72 14.41 14.49
N GLN A 188 -15.22 15.03 15.57
CA GLN A 188 -13.84 14.83 16.04
C GLN A 188 -13.56 13.37 16.40
N ARG A 189 -14.49 12.70 17.10
CA ARG A 189 -14.39 11.26 17.38
C ARG A 189 -14.32 10.44 16.09
N ARG A 190 -15.22 10.71 15.14
CA ARG A 190 -15.21 10.03 13.84
C ARG A 190 -13.91 10.23 13.06
N THR A 191 -13.38 11.45 13.04
CA THR A 191 -12.09 11.73 12.40
C THR A 191 -10.97 10.93 13.04
N LYS A 192 -10.89 10.92 14.38
CA LYS A 192 -9.88 10.15 15.12
C LYS A 192 -9.97 8.65 14.82
N THR A 193 -11.17 8.07 14.81
CA THR A 193 -11.37 6.65 14.46
C THR A 193 -10.93 6.34 13.03
N LEU A 194 -11.22 7.23 12.08
CA LEU A 194 -10.79 7.06 10.68
C LEU A 194 -9.26 7.13 10.53
N GLU A 195 -8.60 8.04 11.26
CA GLU A 195 -7.14 8.14 11.29
C GLU A 195 -6.51 6.86 11.82
N SER A 196 -7.01 6.33 12.95
CA SER A 196 -6.54 5.07 13.53
C SER A 196 -6.77 3.87 12.61
N LEU A 197 -7.94 3.77 11.95
CA LEU A 197 -8.22 2.72 10.96
C LEU A 197 -7.24 2.80 9.77
N HIS A 198 -6.97 4.00 9.28
CA HIS A 198 -6.06 4.20 8.15
C HIS A 198 -4.61 3.85 8.51
N GLU A 199 -4.17 4.17 9.72
CA GLU A 199 -2.85 3.81 10.24
C GLU A 199 -2.70 2.29 10.40
N ALA A 200 -3.66 1.64 11.06
CA ALA A 200 -3.67 0.18 11.22
C ALA A 200 -3.68 -0.55 9.87
N THR A 201 -4.48 -0.06 8.91
CA THR A 201 -4.50 -0.61 7.54
C THR A 201 -3.13 -0.48 6.86
N ARG A 202 -2.43 0.64 7.03
CA ARG A 202 -1.09 0.84 6.46
C ARG A 202 -0.06 -0.09 7.06
N GLU A 203 -0.08 -0.30 8.37
CA GLU A 203 0.84 -1.24 9.02
C GLU A 203 0.58 -2.68 8.56
N LEU A 204 -0.69 -3.08 8.53
CA LEU A 204 -1.09 -4.39 8.03
C LEU A 204 -0.65 -4.61 6.56
N LEU A 205 -0.74 -3.58 5.72
CA LEU A 205 -0.27 -3.60 4.33
C LEU A 205 1.27 -3.62 4.20
N LYS A 206 2.08 -3.37 5.23
CA LYS A 206 3.54 -3.52 5.13
C LYS A 206 4.01 -4.94 5.45
N THR A 207 3.17 -5.72 6.11
CA THR A 207 3.53 -7.03 6.62
C THR A 207 3.67 -8.08 5.52
N THR A 208 4.69 -8.93 5.65
CA THR A 208 4.97 -10.07 4.74
C THR A 208 4.80 -11.43 5.42
N ASP A 209 4.37 -11.41 6.69
CA ASP A 209 4.14 -12.60 7.50
C ASP A 209 2.70 -12.71 7.99
N ARG A 210 2.15 -13.93 7.99
CA ARG A 210 0.75 -14.17 8.32
C ARG A 210 0.46 -13.97 9.81
N GLU A 211 1.38 -14.35 10.68
CA GLU A 211 1.25 -14.25 12.13
C GLU A 211 1.31 -12.78 12.55
N THR A 212 2.30 -12.03 12.04
CA THR A 212 2.38 -10.58 12.25
C THR A 212 1.14 -9.84 11.70
N ALA A 213 0.54 -10.33 10.60
CA ALA A 213 -0.70 -9.75 10.08
C ALA A 213 -1.90 -10.06 11.00
N ALA A 214 -1.95 -11.26 11.58
CA ALA A 214 -2.96 -11.62 12.56
C ALA A 214 -2.81 -10.80 13.86
N GLU A 215 -1.59 -10.62 14.37
CA GLU A 215 -1.27 -9.77 15.54
C GLU A 215 -1.81 -8.35 15.36
N ALA A 216 -1.45 -7.71 14.24
CA ALA A 216 -1.92 -6.36 13.92
C ALA A 216 -3.45 -6.29 13.77
N ALA A 217 -4.06 -7.36 13.26
CA ALA A 217 -5.51 -7.45 13.12
C ALA A 217 -6.23 -7.50 14.47
N VAL A 218 -5.70 -8.26 15.42
CA VAL A 218 -6.29 -8.41 16.77
C VAL A 218 -6.05 -7.17 17.62
N SER A 219 -4.85 -6.58 17.60
CA SER A 219 -4.57 -5.31 18.29
C SER A 219 -5.50 -4.19 17.81
N TYR A 220 -5.84 -4.12 16.52
CA TYR A 220 -6.81 -3.15 16.03
C TYR A 220 -8.20 -3.29 16.66
N VAL A 221 -8.67 -4.53 16.86
CA VAL A 221 -9.98 -4.80 17.46
C VAL A 221 -10.01 -4.35 18.92
N ASP A 222 -8.91 -4.56 19.65
CA ASP A 222 -8.76 -4.08 21.04
C ASP A 222 -8.65 -2.55 21.09
N ASP A 223 -7.58 -2.00 20.49
CA ASP A 223 -7.16 -0.62 20.68
C ASP A 223 -8.07 0.42 19.99
N VAL A 224 -8.69 0.05 18.87
CA VAL A 224 -9.45 0.99 18.03
C VAL A 224 -10.94 0.73 18.07
N LEU A 225 -11.37 -0.53 18.04
CA LEU A 225 -12.80 -0.86 18.13
C LEU A 225 -13.29 -0.92 19.58
N GLY A 226 -12.38 -0.98 20.55
CA GLY A 226 -12.73 -1.03 21.98
C GLY A 226 -13.32 -2.37 22.39
N HIS A 227 -13.01 -3.44 21.64
CA HIS A 227 -13.48 -4.80 21.89
C HIS A 227 -12.29 -5.65 22.34
N PRO A 228 -11.98 -5.69 23.65
CA PRO A 228 -10.71 -6.18 24.15
C PRO A 228 -10.57 -7.69 24.12
N ILE A 229 -11.64 -8.45 23.85
CA ILE A 229 -11.59 -9.92 23.76
C ILE A 229 -11.67 -10.27 22.28
N ALA A 230 -10.52 -10.52 21.66
CA ALA A 230 -10.47 -10.90 20.24
C ALA A 230 -9.37 -11.93 20.00
N ALA A 231 -9.60 -12.80 19.02
CA ALA A 231 -8.66 -13.84 18.63
C ALA A 231 -8.82 -14.24 17.16
N ILE A 232 -7.73 -14.69 16.55
CA ILE A 232 -7.71 -15.21 15.18
C ILE A 232 -7.28 -16.67 15.19
N TRP A 233 -8.04 -17.47 14.46
CA TRP A 233 -7.67 -18.82 14.09
C TRP A 233 -7.29 -18.86 12.62
N LEU A 234 -6.21 -19.54 12.28
CA LEU A 234 -5.84 -19.82 10.90
C LEU A 234 -6.10 -21.28 10.56
N TYR A 235 -6.54 -21.52 9.34
CA TYR A 235 -6.83 -22.87 8.86
C TYR A 235 -5.55 -23.62 8.48
N ASP A 236 -5.32 -24.77 9.10
CA ASP A 236 -4.31 -25.74 8.70
C ASP A 236 -4.94 -26.84 7.82
N GLU A 237 -4.52 -26.88 6.55
CA GLU A 237 -5.01 -27.86 5.57
C GLU A 237 -4.59 -29.30 5.85
N ARG A 238 -3.52 -29.54 6.61
CA ARG A 238 -2.99 -30.87 6.91
C ARG A 238 -3.77 -31.51 8.06
N GLU A 239 -4.00 -30.74 9.11
CA GLU A 239 -4.77 -31.17 10.28
C GLU A 239 -6.27 -30.99 10.05
N ASN A 240 -6.67 -30.25 9.01
CA ASN A 240 -8.07 -29.92 8.69
C ASN A 240 -8.79 -29.29 9.89
N ALA A 241 -8.12 -28.29 10.48
CA ALA A 241 -8.53 -27.63 11.71
C ALA A 241 -8.19 -26.14 11.68
N LEU A 242 -8.95 -25.36 12.44
CA LEU A 242 -8.67 -23.96 12.75
C LEU A 242 -7.79 -23.92 14.01
N GLU A 243 -6.54 -23.50 13.85
CA GLU A 243 -5.57 -23.38 14.93
C GLU A 243 -5.52 -21.93 15.44
N PRO A 244 -5.62 -21.69 16.76
CA PRO A 244 -5.48 -20.36 17.32
C PRO A 244 -4.06 -19.86 17.09
N ILE A 245 -3.91 -18.70 16.46
CA ILE A 245 -2.60 -18.13 16.17
C ILE A 245 -2.31 -16.91 17.05
N VAL A 246 -3.34 -16.11 17.36
CA VAL A 246 -3.16 -14.88 18.12
C VAL A 246 -4.45 -14.49 18.85
N TRP A 247 -4.28 -13.84 20.00
CA TRP A 247 -5.36 -13.33 20.83
C TRP A 247 -4.90 -12.11 21.62
N THR A 248 -5.85 -11.33 22.14
CA THR A 248 -5.57 -10.21 23.05
C THR A 248 -5.23 -10.69 24.45
N ASP A 249 -4.50 -9.88 25.22
CA ASP A 249 -4.20 -10.16 26.63
C ASP A 249 -5.48 -10.37 27.45
N THR A 250 -6.53 -9.56 27.20
CA THR A 250 -7.82 -9.71 27.89
C THR A 250 -8.53 -11.01 27.49
N ALA A 251 -8.36 -11.50 26.27
CA ALA A 251 -8.91 -12.81 25.87
C ALA A 251 -8.20 -13.95 26.63
N ASP A 252 -6.88 -13.87 26.80
CA ASP A 252 -6.10 -14.84 27.61
C ASP A 252 -6.59 -14.87 29.07
N ASP A 253 -6.78 -13.70 29.69
CA ASP A 253 -7.25 -13.57 31.06
C ASP A 253 -8.66 -14.15 31.28
N VAL A 254 -9.52 -14.09 30.26
CA VAL A 254 -10.94 -14.48 30.34
C VAL A 254 -11.17 -15.92 29.93
N VAL A 255 -10.49 -16.39 28.88
CA VAL A 255 -10.69 -17.68 28.23
C VAL A 255 -9.61 -18.69 28.65
N GLY A 256 -8.38 -18.23 28.87
CA GLY A 256 -7.23 -19.08 29.17
C GLY A 256 -6.79 -19.90 27.96
N GLU A 257 -7.09 -21.21 27.96
CA GLU A 257 -6.69 -22.09 26.87
C GLU A 257 -7.60 -21.90 25.66
N HIS A 258 -7.05 -21.36 24.57
CA HIS A 258 -7.76 -21.17 23.31
C HIS A 258 -7.87 -22.50 22.53
N PRO A 259 -9.08 -22.97 22.20
CA PRO A 259 -9.27 -24.28 21.58
C PRO A 259 -8.87 -24.28 20.10
N THR A 260 -8.53 -25.46 19.60
CA THR A 260 -8.47 -25.76 18.15
C THR A 260 -9.84 -26.27 17.71
N PHE A 261 -10.36 -25.78 16.59
CA PHE A 261 -11.66 -26.23 16.05
C PHE A 261 -11.44 -27.16 14.85
N ALA A 262 -11.70 -28.45 15.02
CA ALA A 262 -11.56 -29.46 13.97
C ALA A 262 -12.84 -29.58 13.11
N ALA A 263 -12.68 -30.03 11.87
CA ALA A 263 -13.80 -30.13 10.92
C ALA A 263 -14.90 -31.13 11.30
N ASP A 264 -14.56 -32.13 12.10
CA ASP A 264 -15.45 -33.20 12.52
C ASP A 264 -16.18 -32.90 13.83
N GLU A 265 -15.88 -31.76 14.46
CA GLU A 265 -16.52 -31.29 15.69
C GLU A 265 -17.37 -30.03 15.41
N PRO A 266 -18.67 -30.05 15.73
CA PRO A 266 -19.53 -28.88 15.53
C PRO A 266 -19.08 -27.74 16.43
N SER A 267 -18.88 -26.57 15.82
CA SER A 267 -18.65 -25.31 16.52
C SER A 267 -19.11 -24.14 15.68
N ILE A 268 -19.56 -23.07 16.35
CA ILE A 268 -19.95 -21.81 15.72
C ILE A 268 -18.81 -21.27 14.83
N THR A 269 -17.57 -21.31 15.34
CA THR A 269 -16.37 -20.84 14.62
C THR A 269 -16.13 -21.64 13.34
N TRP A 270 -16.24 -22.97 13.40
CA TRP A 270 -16.07 -23.83 12.22
C TRP A 270 -17.16 -23.62 11.17
N GLU A 271 -18.44 -23.49 11.60
CA GLU A 271 -19.55 -23.26 10.68
C GLU A 271 -19.38 -21.95 9.90
N VAL A 272 -18.91 -20.88 10.56
CA VAL A 272 -18.62 -19.59 9.89
C VAL A 272 -17.46 -19.72 8.91
N PHE A 273 -16.42 -20.48 9.26
CA PHE A 273 -15.32 -20.76 8.33
C PHE A 273 -15.79 -21.49 7.08
N GLU A 274 -16.58 -22.54 7.24
CA GLU A 274 -17.06 -23.38 6.14
C GLU A 274 -18.08 -22.65 5.25
N SER A 275 -19.04 -21.95 5.87
CA SER A 275 -20.07 -21.20 5.14
C SER A 275 -19.53 -19.93 4.49
N GLY A 276 -18.51 -19.30 5.09
CA GLY A 276 -18.02 -17.98 4.71
C GLY A 276 -18.99 -16.84 5.03
N GLU A 277 -20.03 -17.09 5.83
CA GLU A 277 -21.00 -16.08 6.25
C GLU A 277 -20.72 -15.62 7.69
N PRO A 278 -20.57 -14.30 7.93
CA PRO A 278 -20.30 -13.78 9.27
C PRO A 278 -21.54 -13.84 10.15
N THR A 279 -21.36 -14.24 11.41
CA THR A 279 -22.44 -14.48 12.37
C THR A 279 -22.28 -13.65 13.63
N TYR A 280 -23.40 -13.17 14.17
CA TYR A 280 -23.49 -12.58 15.50
C TYR A 280 -24.28 -13.49 16.42
N VAL A 281 -23.67 -13.90 17.53
CA VAL A 281 -24.29 -14.71 18.57
C VAL A 281 -24.63 -13.81 19.76
N ALA A 282 -25.93 -13.58 19.95
CA ALA A 282 -26.45 -12.67 20.96
C ALA A 282 -26.30 -13.20 22.41
N ASP A 283 -26.43 -14.52 22.60
CA ASP A 283 -26.00 -15.21 23.82
C ASP A 283 -25.41 -16.59 23.47
N VAL A 284 -24.12 -16.81 23.72
CA VAL A 284 -23.42 -18.08 23.41
C VAL A 284 -24.02 -19.26 24.19
N HIS A 285 -24.61 -19.02 25.36
CA HIS A 285 -25.19 -20.09 26.17
C HIS A 285 -26.51 -20.64 25.59
N ASP A 286 -27.17 -19.85 24.75
CA ASP A 286 -28.40 -20.27 24.06
C ASP A 286 -28.09 -21.10 22.80
N ASP A 287 -26.84 -21.10 22.36
CA ASP A 287 -26.39 -21.80 21.16
C ASP A 287 -26.05 -23.27 21.44
N PRO A 288 -26.58 -24.23 20.66
CA PRO A 288 -26.31 -25.66 20.83
C PRO A 288 -24.88 -26.06 20.41
N ASP A 289 -24.22 -25.29 19.54
CA ASP A 289 -22.89 -25.57 19.00
C ASP A 289 -21.79 -24.79 19.74
N ARG A 290 -22.08 -24.32 20.96
CA ARG A 290 -21.09 -23.71 21.86
C ARG A 290 -19.99 -24.71 22.22
N HIS A 291 -18.76 -24.21 22.31
CA HIS A 291 -17.61 -25.04 22.62
C HIS A 291 -17.57 -25.53 24.09
N SER A 292 -18.02 -24.70 25.04
CA SER A 292 -18.00 -25.04 26.48
C SER A 292 -19.31 -24.66 27.16
N ASP A 293 -19.77 -25.53 28.06
CA ASP A 293 -20.98 -25.32 28.89
C ASP A 293 -20.79 -24.26 29.99
N ASP A 294 -19.55 -23.88 30.30
CA ASP A 294 -19.20 -22.86 31.31
C ASP A 294 -18.46 -21.67 30.65
N ALA A 295 -18.83 -21.34 29.41
CA ALA A 295 -18.17 -20.29 28.64
C ALA A 295 -18.23 -18.95 29.38
N THR A 296 -17.09 -18.29 29.61
CA THR A 296 -17.08 -16.93 30.18
C THR A 296 -17.64 -15.90 29.17
N ILE A 297 -17.52 -16.21 27.89
CA ILE A 297 -18.04 -15.39 26.79
C ILE A 297 -19.56 -15.55 26.71
N ARG A 298 -20.25 -14.42 26.72
CA ARG A 298 -21.71 -14.36 26.65
C ARG A 298 -22.19 -13.91 25.29
N SER A 299 -21.49 -13.07 24.55
CA SER A 299 -21.84 -12.79 23.15
C SER A 299 -20.60 -12.72 22.28
N GLU A 300 -20.74 -12.98 20.98
CA GLU A 300 -19.60 -13.10 20.08
C GLU A 300 -19.94 -12.70 18.64
N LEU A 301 -19.02 -12.02 17.97
CA LEU A 301 -18.98 -11.82 16.52
C LEU A 301 -17.96 -12.78 15.93
N VAL A 302 -18.38 -13.59 14.97
CA VAL A 302 -17.53 -14.57 14.29
C VAL A 302 -17.50 -14.20 12.82
N VAL A 303 -16.31 -13.86 12.31
CA VAL A 303 -16.14 -13.27 10.98
C VAL A 303 -15.09 -14.03 10.18
N PRO A 304 -15.42 -14.54 8.98
CA PRO A 304 -14.49 -15.35 8.20
C PRO A 304 -13.40 -14.49 7.57
N LEU A 305 -12.18 -15.03 7.53
CA LEU A 305 -11.03 -14.46 6.82
C LEU A 305 -10.85 -15.15 5.46
N GLY A 306 -11.96 -15.43 4.78
CA GLY A 306 -11.99 -16.29 3.59
C GLY A 306 -11.51 -17.71 3.91
N ARG A 307 -10.78 -18.33 2.99
CA ARG A 307 -10.22 -19.69 3.17
C ARG A 307 -9.07 -19.79 4.18
N TYR A 308 -8.68 -18.67 4.80
CA TYR A 308 -7.47 -18.60 5.60
C TYR A 308 -7.72 -18.78 7.10
N GLY A 309 -8.94 -18.56 7.58
CA GLY A 309 -9.22 -18.59 9.01
C GLY A 309 -10.47 -17.82 9.41
N VAL A 310 -10.55 -17.48 10.70
CA VAL A 310 -11.67 -16.77 11.32
C VAL A 310 -11.15 -15.77 12.34
N LEU A 311 -11.82 -14.62 12.45
CA LEU A 311 -11.67 -13.65 13.52
C LEU A 311 -12.89 -13.76 14.45
N ASN A 312 -12.64 -14.01 15.74
CA ASN A 312 -13.68 -13.94 16.76
C ASN A 312 -13.48 -12.72 17.65
N VAL A 313 -14.58 -12.07 17.99
CA VAL A 313 -14.64 -10.93 18.92
C VAL A 313 -15.70 -11.23 19.96
N GLY A 314 -15.30 -11.38 21.22
CA GLY A 314 -16.15 -11.81 22.31
C GLY A 314 -16.49 -10.69 23.30
N ALA A 315 -17.53 -10.91 24.09
CA ALA A 315 -17.85 -10.09 25.25
C ALA A 315 -18.43 -10.95 26.38
N THR A 316 -18.17 -10.57 27.64
CA THR A 316 -18.68 -11.27 28.83
C THR A 316 -20.12 -10.86 29.21
N ALA A 317 -20.72 -9.93 28.48
CA ALA A 317 -22.13 -9.57 28.59
C ALA A 317 -22.93 -10.10 27.38
N PRO A 318 -24.19 -10.53 27.58
CA PRO A 318 -25.07 -10.88 26.47
C PRO A 318 -25.45 -9.61 25.69
N LYS A 319 -25.70 -9.77 24.39
CA LYS A 319 -26.10 -8.68 23.48
C LYS A 319 -25.17 -7.47 23.49
N ALA A 320 -23.87 -7.68 23.61
CA ALA A 320 -22.90 -6.59 23.73
C ALA A 320 -22.62 -5.87 22.41
N PHE A 321 -22.96 -6.51 21.28
CA PHE A 321 -22.67 -5.99 19.94
C PHE A 321 -23.93 -5.52 19.22
N ASP A 322 -23.75 -4.53 18.35
CA ASP A 322 -24.78 -4.04 17.44
C ASP A 322 -24.43 -4.29 15.95
N ASP A 323 -25.33 -3.87 15.05
CA ASP A 323 -25.14 -4.02 13.60
C ASP A 323 -23.93 -3.25 13.06
N SER A 324 -23.54 -2.16 13.74
CA SER A 324 -22.37 -1.36 13.39
C SER A 324 -21.09 -2.09 13.73
N ASP A 325 -21.01 -2.75 14.89
CA ASP A 325 -19.86 -3.57 15.28
C ASP A 325 -19.59 -4.67 14.25
N LEU A 326 -20.63 -5.42 13.87
CA LEU A 326 -20.52 -6.45 12.86
C LEU A 326 -20.12 -5.87 11.49
N ALA A 327 -20.63 -4.68 11.12
CA ALA A 327 -20.24 -4.02 9.87
C ALA A 327 -18.76 -3.64 9.84
N VAL A 328 -18.24 -3.10 10.94
CA VAL A 328 -16.82 -2.72 11.04
C VAL A 328 -15.93 -3.97 11.08
N ALA A 329 -16.28 -4.99 11.87
CA ALA A 329 -15.55 -6.26 11.93
C ALA A 329 -15.46 -6.94 10.56
N ARG A 330 -16.55 -6.94 9.77
CA ARG A 330 -16.54 -7.44 8.38
C ARG A 330 -15.59 -6.69 7.46
N ILE A 331 -15.57 -5.35 7.53
CA ILE A 331 -14.67 -4.52 6.73
C ILE A 331 -13.22 -4.81 7.10
N TRP A 332 -12.95 -4.93 8.40
CA TRP A 332 -11.62 -5.25 8.90
C TRP A 332 -11.17 -6.64 8.46
N ALA A 333 -12.00 -7.67 8.66
CA ALA A 333 -11.77 -9.03 8.21
C ALA A 333 -11.50 -9.11 6.69
N ALA A 334 -12.23 -8.35 5.87
CA ALA A 334 -11.97 -8.27 4.44
C ALA A 334 -10.56 -7.69 4.12
N THR A 335 -10.12 -6.70 4.90
CA THR A 335 -8.78 -6.10 4.76
C THR A 335 -7.70 -7.10 5.16
N VAL A 336 -7.88 -7.79 6.29
CA VAL A 336 -6.98 -8.87 6.75
C VAL A 336 -6.91 -9.99 5.71
N THR A 337 -8.05 -10.43 5.19
CA THR A 337 -8.12 -11.44 4.12
C THR A 337 -7.32 -11.02 2.89
N MET A 338 -7.45 -9.76 2.44
CA MET A 338 -6.68 -9.24 1.30
C MET A 338 -5.17 -9.34 1.56
N VAL A 339 -4.72 -9.02 2.78
CA VAL A 339 -3.31 -9.10 3.16
C VAL A 339 -2.83 -10.54 3.19
N LEU A 340 -3.62 -11.48 3.75
CA LEU A 340 -3.30 -12.91 3.73
C LEU A 340 -3.20 -13.46 2.30
N VAL A 341 -4.12 -13.07 1.40
CA VAL A 341 -4.07 -13.39 -0.04
C VAL A 341 -2.77 -12.90 -0.67
N ARG A 342 -2.39 -11.64 -0.40
CA ARG A 342 -1.16 -11.05 -0.94
C ARG A 342 0.07 -11.80 -0.45
N ILE A 343 0.17 -12.04 0.86
CA ILE A 343 1.31 -12.74 1.47
C ILE A 343 1.47 -14.12 0.85
N GLU A 344 0.38 -14.86 0.68
CA GLU A 344 0.46 -16.19 0.07
C GLU A 344 0.87 -16.15 -1.41
N ARG A 345 0.30 -15.21 -2.18
CA ARG A 345 0.67 -15.04 -3.59
C ARG A 345 2.15 -14.70 -3.75
N GLU A 346 2.67 -13.81 -2.91
CA GLU A 346 4.07 -13.42 -2.93
C GLU A 346 4.99 -14.58 -2.54
N ARG A 347 4.64 -15.35 -1.52
CA ARG A 347 5.36 -16.59 -1.16
C ARG A 347 5.36 -17.60 -2.29
N GLN A 348 4.24 -17.78 -2.99
CA GLN A 348 4.14 -18.70 -4.12
C GLN A 348 5.00 -18.25 -5.31
N LEU A 349 5.02 -16.95 -5.62
CA LEU A 349 5.86 -16.39 -6.68
C LEU A 349 7.34 -16.62 -6.39
N ARG A 350 7.81 -16.23 -5.20
CA ARG A 350 9.21 -16.43 -4.79
C ARG A 350 9.63 -17.90 -4.83
N ARG A 351 8.75 -18.83 -4.46
CA ARG A 351 9.01 -20.28 -4.55
C ARG A 351 9.21 -20.73 -5.99
N ARG A 352 8.34 -20.28 -6.91
CA ARG A 352 8.44 -20.61 -8.34
C ARG A 352 9.69 -20.01 -8.97
N GLU A 353 10.00 -18.75 -8.68
CA GLU A 353 11.23 -18.09 -9.15
C GLU A 353 12.47 -18.86 -8.69
N ALA A 354 12.51 -19.27 -7.42
CA ALA A 354 13.59 -20.08 -6.89
C ALA A 354 13.64 -21.51 -7.46
N GLU A 355 12.53 -22.06 -7.92
CA GLU A 355 12.49 -23.37 -8.59
C GLU A 355 13.04 -23.25 -10.02
N ILE A 356 12.56 -22.27 -10.78
CA ILE A 356 13.03 -21.97 -12.14
C ILE A 356 14.53 -21.67 -12.14
N ALA A 357 15.01 -20.85 -11.21
CA ALA A 357 16.44 -20.54 -11.08
C ALA A 357 17.28 -21.81 -10.85
N ARG A 358 16.83 -22.71 -9.95
CA ARG A 358 17.53 -23.98 -9.70
C ARG A 358 17.50 -24.93 -10.90
N GLU A 359 16.43 -24.93 -11.67
CA GLU A 359 16.32 -25.75 -12.88
C GLU A 359 17.27 -25.24 -13.97
N ARG A 360 17.34 -23.91 -14.16
CA ARG A 360 18.30 -23.27 -15.05
C ARG A 360 19.74 -23.60 -14.66
N ASP A 361 20.12 -23.40 -13.40
CA ASP A 361 21.49 -23.65 -12.94
C ASP A 361 21.90 -25.13 -13.14
N ARG A 362 20.97 -26.07 -12.99
CA ARG A 362 21.22 -27.49 -13.27
C ARG A 362 21.39 -27.78 -14.75
N LEU A 363 20.64 -27.11 -15.62
CA LEU A 363 20.77 -27.25 -17.06
C LEU A 363 22.15 -26.75 -17.53
N GLU A 364 22.58 -25.61 -17.00
CA GLU A 364 23.92 -25.04 -17.27
C GLU A 364 25.03 -25.96 -16.77
N GLU A 365 24.95 -26.47 -15.54
CA GLU A 365 25.93 -27.42 -14.99
C GLU A 365 25.98 -28.71 -15.83
N PHE A 366 24.82 -29.26 -16.17
CA PHE A 366 24.73 -30.49 -16.98
C PHE A 366 25.34 -30.29 -18.37
N ALA A 367 25.00 -29.20 -19.06
CA ALA A 367 25.55 -28.89 -20.36
C ALA A 367 27.07 -28.70 -20.29
N SER A 368 27.57 -27.95 -19.30
CA SER A 368 29.01 -27.75 -19.11
C SER A 368 29.76 -29.06 -18.87
N LEU A 369 29.23 -29.95 -18.04
CA LEU A 369 29.85 -31.25 -17.76
C LEU A 369 29.89 -32.14 -19.00
N VAL A 370 28.75 -32.28 -19.69
CA VAL A 370 28.65 -33.11 -20.90
C VAL A 370 29.61 -32.63 -21.97
N SER A 371 29.70 -31.32 -22.22
CA SER A 371 30.56 -30.81 -23.28
C SER A 371 32.04 -30.94 -22.98
N HIS A 372 32.46 -30.78 -21.72
CA HIS A 372 33.84 -31.08 -21.34
C HIS A 372 34.18 -32.55 -21.61
N ASP A 373 33.28 -33.45 -21.23
CA ASP A 373 33.47 -34.89 -21.37
C ASP A 373 33.38 -35.38 -22.82
N LEU A 374 32.70 -34.65 -23.71
CA LEU A 374 32.65 -34.92 -25.15
C LEU A 374 33.82 -34.29 -25.93
N ARG A 375 34.30 -33.09 -25.56
CA ARG A 375 35.46 -32.45 -26.20
C ARG A 375 36.75 -33.24 -26.01
N SER A 376 36.96 -33.80 -24.82
CA SER A 376 38.19 -34.57 -24.52
C SER A 376 38.43 -35.75 -25.48
N PRO A 377 37.47 -36.68 -25.71
CA PRO A 377 37.63 -37.74 -26.69
C PRO A 377 37.65 -37.23 -28.13
N LEU A 378 36.95 -36.13 -28.46
CA LEU A 378 37.03 -35.51 -29.80
C LEU A 378 38.43 -34.98 -30.10
N ASN A 379 39.02 -34.19 -29.20
CA ASN A 379 40.38 -33.68 -29.35
C ASN A 379 41.42 -34.81 -29.52
N VAL A 380 41.21 -35.94 -28.83
CA VAL A 380 42.04 -37.13 -29.01
C VAL A 380 41.83 -37.76 -30.39
N ALA A 381 40.60 -37.82 -30.89
CA ALA A 381 40.31 -38.32 -32.23
C ALA A 381 40.91 -37.42 -33.31
N THR A 382 40.74 -36.10 -33.20
CA THR A 382 41.31 -35.08 -34.11
C THR A 382 42.82 -35.16 -34.13
N GLY A 383 43.49 -35.15 -32.97
CA GLY A 383 44.96 -35.24 -32.93
C GLY A 383 45.51 -36.57 -33.47
N ASN A 384 44.80 -37.69 -33.29
CA ASN A 384 45.21 -38.96 -33.92
C ASN A 384 45.02 -38.93 -35.44
N LEU A 385 43.96 -38.26 -35.92
CA LEU A 385 43.70 -38.09 -37.35
C LEU A 385 44.79 -37.24 -38.00
N GLU A 386 45.15 -36.10 -37.40
CA GLU A 386 46.25 -35.23 -37.84
C GLU A 386 47.56 -36.02 -37.99
N ILE A 387 47.93 -36.83 -36.99
CA ILE A 387 49.13 -37.68 -37.03
C ILE A 387 49.08 -38.68 -38.19
N VAL A 388 47.91 -39.27 -38.46
CA VAL A 388 47.74 -40.24 -39.56
C VAL A 388 47.83 -39.52 -40.91
N THR A 389 47.17 -38.38 -41.05
CA THR A 389 47.18 -37.55 -42.26
C THR A 389 48.59 -37.07 -42.58
N GLU A 390 49.34 -36.56 -41.60
CA GLU A 390 50.72 -36.10 -41.77
C GLU A 390 51.66 -37.23 -42.24
N ARG A 391 51.54 -38.42 -41.63
CA ARG A 391 52.36 -39.59 -42.02
C ARG A 391 52.04 -40.09 -43.42
N LEU A 392 50.78 -40.06 -43.83
CA LEU A 392 50.38 -40.46 -45.18
C LEU A 392 50.81 -39.42 -46.23
N ALA A 393 50.76 -38.13 -45.89
CA ALA A 393 51.29 -37.06 -46.72
C ALA A 393 52.80 -37.22 -46.98
N GLU A 394 53.60 -37.59 -45.96
CA GLU A 394 55.03 -37.92 -46.13
C GLU A 394 55.26 -39.09 -47.10
N GLU A 395 54.34 -40.07 -47.12
CA GLU A 395 54.38 -41.24 -48.02
C GLU A 395 53.72 -40.97 -49.39
N SER A 396 53.23 -39.74 -49.65
CA SER A 396 52.50 -39.36 -50.87
C SER A 396 51.22 -40.18 -51.10
N VAL A 397 50.59 -40.64 -50.03
CA VAL A 397 49.33 -41.38 -50.06
C VAL A 397 48.21 -40.43 -49.66
N ASP A 398 47.27 -40.22 -50.58
CA ASP A 398 46.08 -39.42 -50.34
C ASP A 398 44.88 -40.35 -50.09
N VAL A 399 44.15 -40.11 -49.01
CA VAL A 399 43.00 -40.92 -48.57
C VAL A 399 41.83 -39.98 -48.32
N GLU A 400 40.92 -39.93 -49.29
CA GLU A 400 39.76 -39.04 -49.31
C GLU A 400 38.85 -39.25 -48.08
N GLU A 401 38.81 -40.47 -47.54
CA GLU A 401 38.07 -40.81 -46.33
C GLU A 401 38.59 -40.11 -45.07
N LEU A 402 39.87 -39.71 -44.99
CA LEU A 402 40.41 -39.00 -43.83
C LEU A 402 39.84 -37.58 -43.74
N GLY A 403 39.76 -36.87 -44.86
CA GLY A 403 39.11 -35.55 -44.91
C GLY A 403 37.62 -35.62 -44.57
N ALA A 404 36.95 -36.74 -44.88
CA ALA A 404 35.56 -36.94 -44.44
C ALA A 404 35.43 -37.16 -42.92
N VAL A 405 36.41 -37.81 -42.30
CA VAL A 405 36.46 -37.98 -40.84
C VAL A 405 36.78 -36.65 -40.15
N GLU A 406 37.71 -35.87 -40.69
CA GLU A 406 38.08 -34.54 -40.21
C GLU A 406 36.85 -33.62 -40.16
N ARG A 407 36.16 -33.44 -41.30
CA ARG A 407 34.91 -32.67 -41.36
C ARG A 407 33.84 -33.16 -40.39
N SER A 408 33.77 -34.48 -40.13
CA SER A 408 32.81 -35.02 -39.15
C SER A 408 33.18 -34.67 -37.71
N LEU A 409 34.47 -34.65 -37.38
CA LEU A 409 34.96 -34.28 -36.04
C LEU A 409 34.78 -32.78 -35.80
N ASP A 410 35.10 -31.94 -36.78
CA ASP A 410 34.90 -30.49 -36.71
C ASP A 410 33.41 -30.17 -36.54
N ARG A 411 32.53 -30.84 -37.30
CA ARG A 411 31.08 -30.71 -37.13
C ARG A 411 30.61 -31.10 -35.72
N MET A 412 31.18 -32.14 -35.13
CA MET A 412 30.84 -32.54 -33.76
C MET A 412 31.29 -31.50 -32.73
N ASP A 413 32.45 -30.88 -32.93
CA ASP A 413 32.93 -29.83 -32.04
C ASP A 413 32.00 -28.61 -32.10
N VAL A 414 31.69 -28.11 -33.30
CA VAL A 414 30.72 -27.02 -33.51
C VAL A 414 29.36 -27.33 -32.88
N LEU A 415 28.81 -28.54 -33.05
CA LEU A 415 27.55 -28.94 -32.42
C LEU A 415 27.60 -28.89 -30.89
N ILE A 416 28.74 -29.24 -30.29
CA ILE A 416 28.92 -29.19 -28.83
C ILE A 416 29.01 -27.74 -28.35
N GLU A 417 29.68 -26.87 -29.11
CA GLU A 417 29.79 -25.44 -28.81
C GLU A 417 28.42 -24.75 -28.90
N ASP A 418 27.66 -25.05 -29.95
CA ASP A 418 26.32 -24.52 -30.16
C ASP A 418 25.35 -24.97 -29.07
N LEU A 419 25.40 -26.25 -28.69
CA LEU A 419 24.56 -26.79 -27.61
C LEU A 419 24.90 -26.15 -26.26
N LEU A 420 26.18 -25.84 -26.00
CA LEU A 420 26.57 -25.06 -24.82
C LEU A 420 26.05 -23.64 -24.85
N ALA A 421 26.09 -23.00 -26.02
CA ALA A 421 25.59 -21.65 -26.20
C ALA A 421 24.10 -21.58 -25.87
N LEU A 422 23.31 -22.51 -26.46
CA LEU A 422 21.88 -22.63 -26.21
C LEU A 422 21.55 -23.05 -24.78
N ALA A 423 22.36 -23.90 -24.14
CA ALA A 423 22.12 -24.25 -22.74
C ALA A 423 22.34 -23.06 -21.78
N ARG A 424 23.04 -22.02 -22.22
CA ARG A 424 23.22 -20.74 -21.50
C ARG A 424 22.13 -19.72 -21.85
N GLN A 425 21.06 -20.14 -22.54
CA GLN A 425 19.91 -19.31 -22.86
C GLN A 425 19.33 -18.69 -21.58
N GLY A 426 19.16 -17.36 -21.58
CA GLY A 426 18.61 -16.61 -20.45
C GLY A 426 19.58 -16.38 -19.27
N ALA A 427 20.85 -16.75 -19.40
CA ALA A 427 21.88 -16.26 -18.47
C ALA A 427 22.08 -14.75 -18.70
N SER A 428 21.76 -13.95 -17.68
CA SER A 428 21.99 -12.51 -17.67
C SER A 428 23.47 -12.21 -17.85
N ILE A 429 23.78 -11.12 -18.54
CA ILE A 429 25.15 -10.62 -18.64
C ILE A 429 25.55 -10.08 -17.28
N ASP A 430 26.62 -10.62 -16.71
CA ASP A 430 27.11 -10.19 -15.39
C ASP A 430 27.73 -8.77 -15.48
N GLU A 431 28.54 -8.50 -16.51
CA GLU A 431 29.18 -7.20 -16.76
C GLU A 431 29.36 -6.96 -18.27
N THR A 432 29.09 -5.74 -18.73
CA THR A 432 29.39 -5.27 -20.10
C THR A 432 30.62 -4.35 -20.09
N GLU A 433 31.51 -4.49 -21.08
CA GLU A 433 32.66 -3.61 -21.29
C GLU A 433 32.54 -2.82 -22.59
N PRO A 434 33.23 -1.66 -22.75
CA PRO A 434 33.31 -0.97 -24.02
C PRO A 434 34.11 -1.80 -25.04
N VAL A 435 33.47 -2.20 -26.14
CA VAL A 435 34.07 -3.01 -27.20
C VAL A 435 34.08 -2.22 -28.51
N ALA A 436 35.27 -1.94 -29.05
CA ALA A 436 35.40 -1.36 -30.38
C ALA A 436 35.06 -2.42 -31.45
N LEU A 437 34.01 -2.16 -32.25
CA LEU A 437 33.59 -3.08 -33.29
C LEU A 437 34.69 -3.39 -34.32
N PRO A 438 35.52 -2.43 -34.79
CA PRO A 438 36.62 -2.73 -35.71
C PRO A 438 37.59 -3.79 -35.20
N ASP A 439 38.01 -3.65 -33.94
CA ASP A 439 38.97 -4.56 -33.32
C ASP A 439 38.36 -5.96 -33.18
N LEU A 440 37.11 -6.04 -32.71
CA LEU A 440 36.45 -7.32 -32.51
C LEU A 440 36.17 -8.04 -33.83
N VAL A 441 35.69 -7.32 -34.85
CA VAL A 441 35.40 -7.89 -36.17
C VAL A 441 36.69 -8.41 -36.83
N ALA A 442 37.79 -7.67 -36.73
CA ALA A 442 39.09 -8.13 -37.24
C ALA A 442 39.53 -9.45 -36.56
N GLU A 443 39.35 -9.56 -35.24
CA GLU A 443 39.67 -10.79 -34.51
C GLU A 443 38.76 -11.97 -34.91
N CYS A 444 37.47 -11.72 -35.15
CA CYS A 444 36.54 -12.75 -35.65
C CYS A 444 36.95 -13.21 -37.06
N TRP A 445 37.36 -12.28 -37.92
CA TRP A 445 37.77 -12.57 -39.29
C TRP A 445 39.02 -13.44 -39.38
N GLU A 446 39.95 -13.31 -38.44
CA GLU A 446 41.14 -14.17 -38.36
C GLU A 446 40.80 -15.61 -37.90
N THR A 447 39.63 -15.80 -37.29
CA THR A 447 39.22 -17.06 -36.67
C THR A 447 38.37 -17.93 -37.62
N VAL A 448 37.53 -17.31 -38.45
CA VAL A 448 36.68 -18.02 -39.41
C VAL A 448 37.48 -18.36 -40.68
N ASP A 449 37.29 -19.57 -41.23
CA ASP A 449 37.85 -19.92 -42.54
C ASP A 449 37.11 -19.15 -43.65
N THR A 450 37.74 -18.09 -44.13
CA THR A 450 37.13 -17.09 -45.02
C THR A 450 37.52 -17.27 -46.48
N GLU A 451 38.38 -18.25 -46.81
CA GLU A 451 38.92 -18.49 -48.15
C GLU A 451 39.31 -17.21 -48.93
N SER A 452 38.49 -16.77 -49.90
CA SER A 452 38.73 -15.59 -50.75
C SER A 452 37.80 -14.41 -50.42
N ALA A 453 37.02 -14.51 -49.34
CA ALA A 453 36.03 -13.53 -48.95
C ALA A 453 36.70 -12.23 -48.51
N THR A 454 35.94 -11.15 -48.47
CA THR A 454 36.43 -9.83 -48.06
C THR A 454 35.55 -9.23 -46.98
N ILE A 455 36.17 -8.47 -46.07
CA ILE A 455 35.45 -7.73 -45.03
C ILE A 455 35.78 -6.23 -45.08
N ALA A 456 34.76 -5.41 -44.96
CA ALA A 456 34.85 -3.96 -44.81
C ALA A 456 34.17 -3.53 -43.50
N VAL A 457 34.89 -2.80 -42.65
CA VAL A 457 34.31 -2.18 -41.45
C VAL A 457 34.21 -0.69 -41.72
N GLU A 458 32.98 -0.19 -41.83
CA GLU A 458 32.64 1.20 -42.19
C GLU A 458 32.20 2.02 -40.96
N THR A 459 32.63 1.61 -39.77
CA THR A 459 32.27 2.26 -38.51
C THR A 459 33.42 2.18 -37.51
N ASP A 460 33.57 3.20 -36.66
CA ASP A 460 34.49 3.20 -35.50
C ASP A 460 33.72 3.05 -34.17
N ALA A 461 32.47 2.55 -34.23
CA ALA A 461 31.59 2.51 -33.07
C ALA A 461 32.10 1.60 -31.94
N VAL A 462 31.87 2.05 -30.70
CA VAL A 462 32.14 1.30 -29.48
C VAL A 462 30.80 0.94 -28.83
N VAL A 463 30.62 -0.34 -28.51
CA VAL A 463 29.39 -0.88 -27.92
C VAL A 463 29.64 -1.38 -26.50
N ALA A 464 28.71 -1.13 -25.58
CA ALA A 464 28.76 -1.74 -24.25
C ALA A 464 28.26 -3.19 -24.33
N ALA A 465 29.16 -4.16 -24.30
CA ALA A 465 28.84 -5.57 -24.53
C ALA A 465 29.65 -6.54 -23.66
N ASP A 466 29.13 -7.75 -23.46
CA ASP A 466 29.96 -8.91 -23.14
C ASP A 466 30.75 -9.27 -24.40
N ARG A 467 32.04 -8.94 -24.40
CA ARG A 467 32.94 -9.15 -25.55
C ARG A 467 32.96 -10.60 -26.03
N SER A 468 32.83 -11.59 -25.14
CA SER A 468 32.87 -13.01 -25.50
C SER A 468 31.61 -13.44 -26.24
N ARG A 469 30.45 -12.99 -25.77
CA ARG A 469 29.16 -13.26 -26.42
C ARG A 469 29.00 -12.52 -27.73
N LEU A 470 29.42 -11.25 -27.79
CA LEU A 470 29.39 -10.47 -29.02
C LEU A 470 30.30 -11.09 -30.09
N ARG A 471 31.51 -11.55 -29.72
CA ARG A 471 32.39 -12.30 -30.62
C ARG A 471 31.66 -13.48 -31.24
N GLN A 472 31.03 -14.30 -30.40
CA GLN A 472 30.31 -15.50 -30.83
C GLN A 472 29.18 -15.18 -31.81
N ALA A 473 28.42 -14.11 -31.59
CA ALA A 473 27.40 -13.67 -32.53
C ALA A 473 28.01 -13.26 -33.88
N LEU A 474 29.09 -12.47 -33.87
CA LEU A 474 29.78 -12.03 -35.09
C LEU A 474 30.40 -13.19 -35.87
N GLU A 475 31.09 -14.11 -35.20
CA GLU A 475 31.66 -15.32 -35.81
C GLU A 475 30.57 -16.17 -36.47
N ASN A 476 29.41 -16.35 -35.82
CA ASN A 476 28.27 -17.05 -36.41
C ASN A 476 27.74 -16.36 -37.67
N LEU A 477 27.64 -15.02 -37.67
CA LEU A 477 27.18 -14.27 -38.84
C LEU A 477 28.18 -14.32 -40.00
N ILE A 478 29.48 -14.18 -39.70
CA ILE A 478 30.56 -14.24 -40.70
C ILE A 478 30.63 -15.65 -41.30
N ALA A 479 30.60 -16.69 -40.47
CA ALA A 479 30.60 -18.08 -40.93
C ALA A 479 29.39 -18.39 -41.81
N ASN A 480 28.19 -17.89 -41.45
CA ASN A 480 26.99 -18.02 -42.27
C ASN A 480 27.13 -17.32 -43.63
N ALA A 481 27.71 -16.13 -43.67
CA ALA A 481 27.93 -15.40 -44.92
C ALA A 481 28.82 -16.22 -45.86
N VAL A 482 29.96 -16.73 -45.38
CA VAL A 482 30.89 -17.55 -46.19
C VAL A 482 30.24 -18.86 -46.64
N ALA A 483 29.55 -19.56 -45.74
CA ALA A 483 28.92 -20.85 -46.05
C ALA A 483 27.80 -20.75 -47.10
N HIS A 484 26.99 -19.68 -47.06
CA HIS A 484 25.81 -19.56 -47.89
C HIS A 484 25.98 -18.69 -49.15
N ALA A 485 26.80 -17.64 -49.09
CA ALA A 485 27.08 -16.80 -50.26
C ALA A 485 28.26 -17.31 -51.09
N GLY A 486 29.12 -18.14 -50.50
CA GLY A 486 30.29 -18.74 -51.13
C GLY A 486 31.59 -17.99 -50.83
N PRO A 487 32.73 -18.49 -51.35
CA PRO A 487 34.06 -18.08 -50.90
C PRO A 487 34.51 -16.70 -51.40
N ASP A 488 33.75 -16.03 -52.27
CA ASP A 488 34.06 -14.69 -52.79
C ASP A 488 33.18 -13.58 -52.14
N VAL A 489 32.42 -13.91 -51.10
CA VAL A 489 31.46 -12.99 -50.45
C VAL A 489 32.14 -11.73 -49.90
N ALA A 490 31.47 -10.58 -50.05
CA ALA A 490 31.84 -9.33 -49.41
C ALA A 490 30.93 -9.08 -48.20
N VAL A 491 31.54 -8.99 -47.01
CA VAL A 491 30.86 -8.70 -45.75
C VAL A 491 31.15 -7.25 -45.35
N THR A 492 30.11 -6.50 -44.99
CA THR A 492 30.22 -5.12 -44.52
C THR A 492 29.66 -5.00 -43.11
N VAL A 493 30.40 -4.35 -42.20
CA VAL A 493 29.93 -3.98 -40.87
C VAL A 493 29.83 -2.46 -40.76
N GLY A 494 28.66 -1.95 -40.40
CA GLY A 494 28.41 -0.52 -40.30
C GLY A 494 27.58 -0.14 -39.08
N ALA A 495 27.46 1.16 -38.82
CA ALA A 495 26.64 1.69 -37.74
C ALA A 495 25.21 2.05 -38.21
N LEU A 496 24.28 2.00 -37.27
CA LEU A 496 22.91 2.53 -37.35
C LEU A 496 22.76 3.65 -36.30
N ASP A 497 21.69 4.44 -36.40
CA ASP A 497 21.40 5.49 -35.42
C ASP A 497 21.19 4.93 -33.99
N ASP A 498 20.72 3.67 -33.89
CA ASP A 498 20.41 2.96 -32.65
C ASP A 498 21.10 1.59 -32.55
N GLY A 499 22.22 1.40 -33.27
CA GLY A 499 23.08 0.23 -33.13
C GLY A 499 24.01 -0.05 -34.31
N PHE A 500 24.12 -1.30 -34.75
CA PHE A 500 25.05 -1.68 -35.82
C PHE A 500 24.47 -2.77 -36.70
N TYR A 501 25.05 -2.98 -37.86
CA TYR A 501 24.63 -4.05 -38.77
C TYR A 501 25.83 -4.80 -39.34
N LEU A 502 25.57 -6.04 -39.74
CA LEU A 502 26.45 -6.86 -40.58
C LEU A 502 25.65 -7.29 -41.79
N GLU A 503 26.17 -7.03 -42.99
CA GLU A 503 25.53 -7.42 -44.24
C GLU A 503 26.48 -8.15 -45.18
N ASP A 504 25.93 -9.00 -46.04
CA ASP A 504 26.64 -9.68 -47.13
C ASP A 504 26.08 -9.30 -48.50
N ASP A 505 26.80 -9.66 -49.57
CA ASP A 505 26.39 -9.54 -50.98
C ASP A 505 25.92 -10.88 -51.58
N GLY A 506 25.53 -11.82 -50.72
CA GLY A 506 25.04 -13.14 -51.08
C GLY A 506 23.62 -13.17 -51.66
N PRO A 507 22.98 -14.36 -51.69
CA PRO A 507 21.63 -14.51 -52.25
C PRO A 507 20.52 -13.92 -51.36
N GLY A 508 20.84 -13.55 -50.11
CA GLY A 508 19.88 -13.12 -49.11
C GLY A 508 18.97 -14.24 -48.62
N VAL A 509 17.96 -13.87 -47.84
CA VAL A 509 16.95 -14.78 -47.28
C VAL A 509 15.57 -14.40 -47.83
N ASP A 510 14.81 -15.42 -48.26
CA ASP A 510 13.44 -15.23 -48.77
C ASP A 510 12.57 -14.55 -47.70
N PRO A 511 11.82 -13.48 -48.04
CA PRO A 511 10.96 -12.78 -47.08
C PRO A 511 10.00 -13.68 -46.30
N GLU A 512 9.55 -14.81 -46.87
CA GLU A 512 8.66 -15.75 -46.18
C GLU A 512 9.37 -16.51 -45.04
N ASP A 513 10.69 -16.72 -45.17
CA ASP A 513 11.50 -17.48 -44.20
C ASP A 513 12.12 -16.59 -43.12
N ARG A 514 12.24 -15.27 -43.33
CA ARG A 514 12.93 -14.32 -42.41
C ARG A 514 12.41 -14.32 -40.96
N GLY A 515 11.16 -14.71 -40.75
CA GLY A 515 10.58 -14.82 -39.40
C GLY A 515 10.98 -16.10 -38.65
N GLU A 516 11.33 -17.15 -39.39
CA GLU A 516 11.61 -18.49 -38.85
C GLU A 516 13.11 -18.81 -38.80
N VAL A 517 13.96 -18.06 -39.52
CA VAL A 517 15.43 -18.33 -39.56
C VAL A 517 16.15 -18.21 -38.22
N PHE A 518 15.55 -17.54 -37.22
CA PHE A 518 16.09 -17.47 -35.86
C PHE A 518 15.60 -18.64 -34.97
N GLU A 519 14.76 -19.54 -35.48
CA GLU A 519 14.35 -20.75 -34.78
C GLU A 519 15.43 -21.83 -34.81
N ALA A 520 15.48 -22.65 -33.76
CA ALA A 520 16.52 -23.66 -33.59
C ALA A 520 16.39 -24.80 -34.61
N GLY A 521 17.47 -25.10 -35.33
CA GLY A 521 17.55 -26.21 -36.29
C GLY A 521 17.16 -25.85 -37.72
N VAL A 522 16.97 -24.56 -38.02
CA VAL A 522 16.71 -24.07 -39.38
C VAL A 522 18.05 -23.85 -40.10
N THR A 523 18.32 -24.62 -41.16
CA THR A 523 19.49 -24.43 -42.02
C THR A 523 19.22 -24.92 -43.43
N THR A 524 19.81 -24.24 -44.43
CA THR A 524 19.82 -24.65 -45.83
C THR A 524 21.11 -25.38 -46.23
N ASP A 525 22.09 -25.45 -45.33
CA ASP A 525 23.35 -26.17 -45.51
C ASP A 525 23.24 -27.60 -44.95
N HIS A 526 23.80 -28.57 -45.66
CA HIS A 526 23.83 -29.98 -45.24
C HIS A 526 24.82 -30.23 -44.09
N ASP A 527 25.83 -29.37 -43.94
CA ASP A 527 26.84 -29.47 -42.88
C ASP A 527 26.58 -28.53 -41.69
N GLY A 528 25.76 -27.49 -41.88
CA GLY A 528 25.31 -26.58 -40.83
C GLY A 528 24.49 -27.25 -39.72
N THR A 529 24.59 -26.69 -38.50
CA THR A 529 23.86 -27.16 -37.32
C THR A 529 22.45 -26.56 -37.22
N GLY A 530 22.24 -25.40 -37.84
CA GLY A 530 21.00 -24.62 -37.75
C GLY A 530 20.81 -23.90 -36.41
N PHE A 531 21.85 -23.78 -35.58
CA PHE A 531 21.79 -23.07 -34.30
C PHE A 531 22.43 -21.69 -34.33
N GLY A 532 23.29 -21.38 -35.31
CA GLY A 532 24.05 -20.13 -35.35
C GLY A 532 23.19 -18.86 -35.26
N LEU A 533 22.12 -18.75 -36.05
CA LEU A 533 21.22 -17.58 -35.97
C LEU A 533 20.42 -17.54 -34.66
N LYS A 534 20.03 -18.69 -34.11
CA LYS A 534 19.39 -18.75 -32.80
C LYS A 534 20.32 -18.22 -31.70
N ILE A 535 21.61 -18.55 -31.76
CA ILE A 535 22.64 -18.04 -30.85
C ILE A 535 22.79 -16.52 -30.99
N VAL A 536 22.77 -15.99 -32.22
CA VAL A 536 22.79 -14.53 -32.47
C VAL A 536 21.60 -13.84 -31.81
N ALA A 537 20.40 -14.40 -31.94
CA ALA A 537 19.20 -13.86 -31.29
C ALA A 537 19.30 -13.89 -29.76
N GLU A 538 19.85 -14.96 -29.17
CA GLU A 538 20.06 -15.07 -27.73
C GLU A 538 21.10 -14.08 -27.21
N VAL A 539 22.17 -13.84 -27.97
CA VAL A 539 23.18 -12.82 -27.62
C VAL A 539 22.54 -11.44 -27.61
N ALA A 540 21.75 -11.09 -28.64
CA ALA A 540 21.04 -9.81 -28.67
C ALA A 540 20.08 -9.66 -27.49
N GLU A 541 19.24 -10.67 -27.22
CA GLU A 541 18.27 -10.67 -26.12
C GLU A 541 18.97 -10.53 -24.75
N ALA A 542 20.09 -11.22 -24.53
CA ALA A 542 20.86 -11.12 -23.28
C ALA A 542 21.43 -9.71 -23.04
N HIS A 543 21.72 -8.96 -24.10
CA HIS A 543 22.14 -7.55 -24.04
C HIS A 543 20.97 -6.56 -24.00
N GLY A 544 19.73 -7.03 -24.09
CA GLY A 544 18.54 -6.18 -24.22
C GLY A 544 18.38 -5.52 -25.59
N TRP A 545 19.09 -6.04 -26.60
CA TRP A 545 19.03 -5.57 -27.99
C TRP A 545 17.98 -6.36 -28.78
N ALA A 546 17.54 -5.79 -29.90
CA ALA A 546 16.78 -6.49 -30.92
C ALA A 546 17.70 -6.84 -32.10
N VAL A 547 17.53 -8.01 -32.70
CA VAL A 547 18.15 -8.36 -33.98
C VAL A 547 17.08 -8.56 -35.04
N GLU A 548 17.22 -7.88 -36.18
CA GLU A 548 16.29 -7.96 -37.31
C GLU A 548 17.02 -8.36 -38.58
N LEU A 549 16.37 -9.16 -39.42
CA LEU A 549 16.89 -9.55 -40.73
C LEU A 549 16.24 -8.71 -41.84
N ALA A 550 17.06 -7.90 -42.48
CA ALA A 550 16.73 -7.05 -43.62
C ALA A 550 17.42 -7.53 -44.90
N GLU A 551 17.10 -6.86 -46.01
CA GLU A 551 17.80 -7.04 -47.28
C GLU A 551 18.97 -6.05 -47.34
N SER A 552 20.16 -6.54 -47.69
CA SER A 552 21.37 -5.75 -47.89
C SER A 552 21.22 -4.84 -49.11
N GLU A 553 21.86 -3.67 -49.10
CA GLU A 553 21.90 -2.80 -50.29
C GLU A 553 22.64 -3.46 -51.47
N ALA A 554 23.48 -4.46 -51.18
CA ALA A 554 24.20 -5.27 -52.16
C ALA A 554 23.40 -6.51 -52.65
N GLY A 555 22.21 -6.77 -52.09
CA GLY A 555 21.32 -7.87 -52.47
C GLY A 555 21.39 -9.13 -51.61
N GLY A 556 22.27 -9.17 -50.60
CA GLY A 556 22.40 -10.27 -49.63
C GLY A 556 21.59 -10.08 -48.35
N ALA A 557 21.99 -10.79 -47.28
CA ALA A 557 21.34 -10.67 -45.97
C ALA A 557 21.94 -9.51 -45.16
N ARG A 558 21.11 -8.81 -44.38
CA ARG A 558 21.55 -7.76 -43.45
C ARG A 558 20.98 -8.01 -42.07
N PHE A 559 21.83 -8.22 -41.08
CA PHE A 559 21.46 -8.39 -39.68
C PHE A 559 21.65 -7.07 -38.94
N GLU A 560 20.57 -6.49 -38.43
CA GLU A 560 20.56 -5.20 -37.74
C GLU A 560 20.36 -5.40 -36.24
N PHE A 561 21.36 -5.00 -35.44
CA PHE A 561 21.27 -4.96 -33.98
C PHE A 561 20.82 -3.56 -33.55
N ARG A 562 19.70 -3.48 -32.84
CA ARG A 562 19.03 -2.23 -32.42
C ARG A 562 18.87 -2.14 -30.92
N GLY A 563 18.74 -0.91 -30.41
CA GLY A 563 18.71 -0.64 -28.98
C GLY A 563 20.09 -0.74 -28.33
N VAL A 564 21.14 -0.58 -29.12
CA VAL A 564 22.53 -0.61 -28.68
C VAL A 564 22.96 0.80 -28.33
N ASP A 565 23.47 1.00 -27.11
CA ASP A 565 24.13 2.24 -26.74
C ASP A 565 25.50 2.30 -27.43
N LEU A 566 25.58 3.04 -28.54
CA LEU A 566 26.84 3.37 -29.20
C LEU A 566 27.47 4.55 -28.46
N ASP A 567 28.69 4.37 -27.94
CA ASP A 567 29.52 5.52 -27.58
C ASP A 567 30.18 6.02 -28.87
N PRO A 568 29.83 7.21 -29.37
CA PRO A 568 30.50 7.75 -30.55
C PRO A 568 31.94 8.05 -30.13
N GLY A 569 32.87 7.17 -30.53
CA GLY A 569 34.29 7.39 -30.34
C GLY A 569 34.65 8.81 -30.78
N ASP A 570 35.32 9.55 -29.90
CA ASP A 570 35.77 10.93 -30.11
C ASP A 570 36.61 10.98 -31.41
N GLY A 571 35.99 11.42 -32.51
CA GLY A 571 36.60 11.56 -33.83
C GLY A 571 37.46 12.80 -33.99
#